data_AF-A0A2A5P0E1-F1
#
_entry.id   AF-A0A2A5P0E1-F1
#
_cell.length_a   1.000
_cell.length_b   1.000
_cell.length_c   1.000
_cell.angle_alpha   90.00
_cell.angle_beta   90.00
_cell.angle_gamma   90.00
#
_symmetry.space_group_name_H-M   'P 1'
#
loop_
_entity.id
_entity.type
_entity.pdbx_description
1 polymer ?
#
loop_
_entity_poly.entity_id
_entity_poly.type
_entity_poly.pdbx_seq_one_letter_code
_entity_poly.pdbx_strand_id
1 'polypeptide(L)' 'MAREVKWDVGHGSWDGFPSIEKYFAMGEALAHLKYLEAMGVLVKLSLGDVGCYTLSGRPPHL' A
#
# COMPACT_ATOMS: atom_id res chain seq x y z
N MET A 1 -9.24 -6.13 9.11
CA MET A 1 -8.71 -7.32 8.42
C MET A 1 -7.88 -6.85 7.24
N ALA A 2 -6.62 -7.27 7.11
CA ALA A 2 -5.94 -7.20 5.82
C ALA A 2 -6.58 -8.27 4.93
N ARG A 3 -7.29 -7.84 3.89
CA ARG A 3 -7.89 -8.72 2.91
C ARG A 3 -6.97 -8.76 1.70
N GLU A 4 -6.89 -9.91 1.04
CA GLU A 4 -6.18 -10.04 -0.22
C GLU A 4 -6.81 -9.06 -1.22
N VAL A 5 -6.03 -8.07 -1.65
CA VAL A 5 -6.50 -7.09 -2.63
C VAL A 5 -6.28 -7.70 -4.01
N LYS A 6 -7.35 -8.19 -4.62
CA LYS A 6 -7.34 -8.65 -6.01
C LYS A 6 -7.79 -7.52 -6.92
N TRP A 7 -6.91 -7.12 -7.82
CA TRP A 7 -7.22 -6.19 -8.88
C TRP A 7 -7.49 -7.00 -10.15
N ASP A 8 -8.76 -7.14 -10.54
CA ASP A 8 -9.12 -7.62 -11.88
C ASP A 8 -9.19 -6.42 -12.80
N VAL A 9 -8.14 -6.23 -13.60
CA VAL A 9 -7.92 -4.97 -14.31
C VAL A 9 -7.79 -5.23 -15.80
N GLY A 10 -8.80 -4.80 -16.56
CA GLY A 10 -8.85 -4.93 -18.01
C GLY A 10 -7.85 -4.05 -18.77
N HIS A 11 -7.06 -3.24 -18.05
CA HIS A 11 -6.04 -2.37 -18.61
C HIS A 11 -4.65 -2.97 -18.39
N GLY A 12 -3.89 -3.18 -19.46
CA GLY A 12 -2.56 -3.83 -19.42
C GLY A 12 -1.46 -3.03 -18.71
N SER A 13 -1.74 -1.79 -18.30
CA SER A 13 -0.79 -0.89 -17.65
C SER A 13 -1.51 0.07 -16.72
N TRP A 14 -0.86 0.45 -15.61
CA TRP A 14 -1.35 1.49 -14.69
C TRP A 14 -1.74 2.78 -15.41
N ASP A 15 -0.97 3.20 -16.43
CA ASP A 15 -1.21 4.44 -17.13
C ASP A 15 -2.61 4.51 -17.77
N GLY A 16 -3.13 3.37 -18.24
CA GLY A 16 -4.43 3.26 -18.90
C GLY A 16 -5.65 3.30 -17.98
N PHE A 17 -5.48 3.33 -16.66
CA PHE A 17 -6.61 3.38 -15.74
C PHE A 17 -7.22 4.78 -15.68
N PRO A 18 -8.56 4.88 -15.59
CA PRO A 18 -9.24 6.13 -15.23
C PRO A 18 -8.70 6.70 -13.92
N SER A 19 -8.46 8.00 -13.88
CA SER A 19 -7.86 8.68 -12.72
C SER A 19 -8.61 8.40 -11.42
N ILE A 20 -9.95 8.35 -11.48
CA ILE A 20 -10.78 8.09 -10.31
C ILE A 20 -10.53 6.71 -9.69
N GLU A 21 -10.39 5.69 -10.52
CA GLU A 21 -10.15 4.31 -10.06
C GLU A 21 -8.75 4.18 -9.45
N LYS A 22 -7.76 4.90 -9.99
CA LYS A 22 -6.42 5.00 -9.38
C LYS A 22 -6.50 5.55 -7.95
N TYR A 23 -7.31 6.59 -7.72
CA TYR A 23 -7.48 7.16 -6.38
C TYR A 23 -8.13 6.20 -5.39
N PHE A 24 -9.16 5.46 -5.82
CA PHE A 24 -9.77 4.43 -4.98
C PHE A 24 -8.76 3.34 -4.65
N ALA A 25 -8.03 2.85 -5.65
CA ALA A 25 -7.04 1.80 -5.45
C ALA A 25 -5.94 2.20 -4.46
N MET A 26 -5.42 3.43 -4.60
CA MET A 26 -4.45 3.99 -3.67
C MET A 26 -5.03 4.18 -2.26
N GLY A 27 -6.29 4.65 -2.16
CA GLY A 27 -6.97 4.88 -0.88
C GLY A 27 -7.20 3.59 -0.11
N GLU A 28 -7.68 2.54 -0.77
CA GLU A 28 -7.87 1.21 -0.17
C GLU A 28 -6.53 0.62 0.31
N ALA A 29 -5.50 0.67 -0.54
CA ALA A 29 -4.17 0.19 -0.17
C ALA A 29 -3.62 0.94 1.06
N LEU A 30 -3.74 2.28 1.09
CA LEU A 30 -3.28 3.09 2.23
C LEU A 30 -4.06 2.79 3.51
N ALA A 31 -5.38 2.62 3.42
CA ALA A 31 -6.22 2.27 4.57
C ALA A 31 -5.80 0.91 5.15
N HIS A 32 -5.50 -0.07 4.30
CA HIS A 32 -4.98 -1.36 4.74
C HIS A 32 -3.60 -1.26 5.42
N LEU A 33 -2.68 -0.48 4.87
CA LEU A 33 -1.36 -0.24 5.48
C LEU A 33 -1.48 0.41 6.86
N LYS A 34 -2.32 1.45 6.99
CA LYS A 34 -2.59 2.11 8.28
C LYS A 34 -3.23 1.17 9.30
N TYR A 35 -4.14 0.31 8.86
CA TYR A 35 -4.75 -0.70 9.72
C TYR A 35 -3.70 -1.70 10.24
N LEU A 36 -2.80 -2.17 9.37
CA LEU A 36 -1.70 -3.07 9.75
C LEU A 36 -0.64 -2.41 10.65
N GLU A 37 -0.36 -1.12 10.42
CA GLU A 37 0.47 -0.30 11.30
C GLU A 37 -0.15 -0.17 12.69
N ALA A 38 -1.46 0.12 12.79
CA ALA A 38 -2.18 0.19 14.06
C ALA A 38 -2.22 -1.16 14.81
N MET A 39 -2.14 -2.28 14.09
CA MET A 39 -1.99 -3.62 14.68
C MET A 39 -0.54 -3.97 15.08
N GLY A 40 0.43 -3.10 14.81
CA GLY A 40 1.85 -3.36 15.07
C GLY A 40 2.50 -4.38 14.13
N VAL A 41 1.85 -4.74 13.02
CA VAL A 41 2.37 -5.68 12.01
C VAL A 41 3.35 -4.98 11.07
N LEU A 42 3.08 -3.69 10.78
CA LEU A 42 3.93 -2.84 9.96
C LEU A 42 4.50 -1.69 10.78
N VAL A 43 5.65 -1.18 10.35
CA VAL A 43 6.28 0.03 10.84
C VAL A 43 6.47 0.97 9.66
N LYS A 44 6.08 2.23 9.84
CA LYS A 44 6.32 3.27 8.86
C LYS A 44 7.75 3.80 8.98
N LEU A 45 8.43 3.90 7.86
CA LEU A 45 9.74 4.51 7.68
C LEU A 45 9.57 5.80 6.87
N SER A 46 10.37 6.82 7.16
CA SER A 46 10.45 8.04 6.36
C SER A 46 11.82 8.12 5.71
N LEU A 47 11.87 8.01 4.39
CA LEU A 47 13.06 8.10 3.55
C LEU A 47 12.98 9.42 2.78
N GLY A 48 13.44 10.51 3.42
CA GLY A 48 13.25 11.87 2.90
C GLY A 48 11.77 12.23 2.81
N ASP A 49 11.32 12.63 1.62
CA ASP A 49 9.91 12.94 1.33
C ASP A 49 9.05 11.69 1.07
N VAL A 50 9.65 10.49 1.08
CA VAL A 50 8.95 9.23 0.78
C VAL A 50 8.62 8.47 2.06
N GLY A 51 7.33 8.18 2.27
CA GLY A 51 6.88 7.26 3.31
C GLY A 51 6.91 5.81 2.82
N CYS A 52 7.59 4.94 3.55
CA CYS A 52 7.64 3.49 3.28
C CYS A 52 7.07 2.71 4.48
N TYR A 53 6.66 1.46 4.24
CA TYR A 53 6.20 0.54 5.29
C TYR A 53 7.04 -0.74 5.25
N THR A 54 7.44 -1.27 6.40
CA THR A 54 8.15 -2.56 6.54
C THR A 54 7.50 -3.42 7.62
N LEU A 55 7.75 -4.73 7.59
CA LEU A 55 7.30 -5.66 8.63
C LEU A 55 8.03 -5.39 9.96
N SER A 56 7.30 -5.37 11.07
CA SER A 56 7.82 -5.04 12.40
C SER A 56 8.87 -6.00 12.98
N GLY A 57 9.20 -7.09 12.27
CA GLY A 57 10.19 -8.09 12.67
C GLY A 57 11.29 -8.41 11.64
N ARG A 58 11.36 -7.70 10.50
CA ARG A 58 12.39 -7.93 9.48
C ARG A 58 13.13 -6.62 9.19
N PRO A 59 14.45 -6.52 9.42
CA PRO A 59 15.17 -5.30 9.09
C PRO A 59 15.08 -5.05 7.58
N PRO A 60 14.83 -3.80 7.15
CA PRO A 60 14.83 -3.46 5.74
C PRO A 60 16.21 -3.76 5.17
N HIS A 61 16.26 -4.57 4.12
CA HIS A 61 17.48 -4.82 3.36
C HIS A 61 17.74 -3.53 2.56
N LEU A 62 18.64 -2.70 3.08
CA LEU A 62 19.23 -1.57 2.36
C LEU A 62 20.12 -2.09 1.23
#